data_AF-A0A947ZVH4-F1
#
_entry.id   AF-A0A947ZVH4-F1
#
_cell.length_a   1.000
_cell.length_b   1.000
_cell.length_c   1.000
_cell.angle_alpha   90.00
_cell.angle_beta   90.00
_cell.angle_gamma   90.00
#
_symmetry.space_group_name_H-M   'P 1'
#
loop_
_entity.id
_entity.type
_entity.pdbx_description
1 polymer ?
#
loop_
_entity_poly.entity_id
_entity_poly.type
_entity_poly.pdbx_seq_one_letter_code
_entity_poly.pdbx_strand_id
1 'polypeptide(L)'
;KKEEDDKKQEMTTDIKPEISQVGNTLFFDEVKGVLELIKEPKLRDSIESDLKELGMARDLPVPKIKIIMCGIIVESLLLDILNRRPDIAQTYLQNHNKWPDQASLDKMLYIANKEGLITETSDIVKSIKNHRDLVHPYRAVNTNIIIDDTTSHAIISALRVICRDIQKANDDGKIKEYEEK
;
A
#
# COMPACT_ATOMS: atom_id res chain seq x y z
N LYS A 1 -1.80 -58.57 22.86
CA LYS A 1 -2.38 -58.28 21.52
C LYS A 1 -3.65 -57.48 21.75
N LYS A 2 -3.55 -56.15 21.57
CA LYS A 2 -4.63 -55.14 21.48
C LYS A 2 -5.53 -55.04 22.72
N GLU A 3 -5.39 -54.17 23.72
CA GLU A 3 -4.88 -52.79 23.84
C GLU A 3 -5.35 -51.80 22.76
N GLU A 4 -6.37 -51.03 23.16
CA GLU A 4 -6.62 -49.63 22.80
C GLU A 4 -7.03 -49.34 21.35
N ASP A 5 -8.23 -49.78 20.99
CA ASP A 5 -9.01 -49.15 19.91
C ASP A 5 -10.10 -48.23 20.52
N ASP A 6 -10.23 -47.06 19.91
CA ASP A 6 -11.33 -46.09 20.02
C ASP A 6 -11.44 -45.19 21.26
N LYS A 7 -10.55 -44.18 21.32
CA LYS A 7 -10.92 -42.78 21.66
C LYS A 7 -9.75 -41.83 21.39
N LYS A 8 -9.54 -41.49 20.12
CA LYS A 8 -8.88 -40.22 19.76
C LYS A 8 -9.97 -39.27 19.26
N GLN A 9 -10.54 -38.51 20.21
CA GLN A 9 -11.20 -37.27 19.88
C GLN A 9 -10.14 -36.34 19.30
N GLU A 10 -10.18 -36.12 17.98
CA GLU A 10 -9.55 -34.97 17.36
C GLU A 10 -10.18 -33.72 17.99
N MET A 11 -9.46 -33.11 18.94
CA MET A 11 -9.67 -31.70 19.27
C MET A 11 -9.13 -30.89 18.09
N THR A 12 -9.93 -30.76 17.04
CA THR A 12 -9.84 -29.61 16.15
C THR A 12 -10.31 -28.41 16.97
N THR A 13 -9.38 -27.75 17.66
CA THR A 13 -9.62 -26.42 18.18
C THR A 13 -9.86 -25.50 16.99
N ASP A 14 -11.13 -25.30 16.67
CA ASP A 14 -11.63 -24.16 15.91
C ASP A 14 -11.23 -22.89 16.66
N ILE A 15 -10.02 -22.39 16.40
CA ILE A 15 -9.63 -21.04 16.78
C ILE A 15 -10.44 -20.13 15.85
N LYS A 16 -11.57 -19.63 16.36
CA LYS A 16 -12.37 -18.60 15.67
C LYS A 16 -11.47 -17.40 15.29
N PRO A 17 -11.64 -16.82 14.10
CA PRO A 17 -10.79 -15.75 13.56
C PRO A 17 -11.16 -14.38 14.15
N GLU A 18 -11.39 -14.28 15.46
CA GLU A 18 -11.75 -13.00 16.10
C GLU A 18 -10.56 -12.03 16.15
N ILE A 19 -9.33 -12.54 16.29
CA ILE A 19 -8.12 -11.69 16.35
C ILE A 19 -7.79 -11.06 14.97
N SER A 20 -8.00 -11.79 13.88
CA SER A 20 -7.76 -11.27 12.52
C SER A 20 -8.79 -10.21 12.13
N GLN A 21 -10.04 -10.34 12.58
CA GLN A 21 -11.08 -9.33 12.39
C GLN A 21 -10.74 -8.02 13.13
N VAL A 22 -10.34 -8.08 14.40
CA VAL A 22 -9.95 -6.87 15.18
C VAL A 22 -8.74 -6.18 14.56
N GLY A 23 -7.71 -6.96 14.18
CA GLY A 23 -6.55 -6.39 13.50
C GLY A 23 -6.93 -5.75 12.16
N ASN A 24 -7.87 -6.34 11.40
CA ASN A 24 -8.31 -5.80 10.12
C ASN A 24 -9.10 -4.50 10.28
N THR A 25 -9.96 -4.40 11.28
CA THR A 25 -10.68 -3.16 11.60
C THR A 25 -9.71 -2.03 11.94
N LEU A 26 -8.72 -2.29 12.80
CA LEU A 26 -7.73 -1.27 13.18
C LEU A 26 -6.88 -0.80 11.99
N PHE A 27 -6.46 -1.71 11.11
CA PHE A 27 -5.76 -1.33 9.88
C PHE A 27 -6.64 -0.45 8.98
N PHE A 28 -7.91 -0.82 8.83
CA PHE A 28 -8.87 -0.07 8.03
C PHE A 28 -9.12 1.34 8.58
N ASP A 29 -9.30 1.46 9.89
CA ASP A 29 -9.57 2.75 10.53
C ASP A 29 -8.39 3.73 10.34
N GLU A 30 -7.14 3.23 10.37
CA GLU A 30 -5.93 4.03 10.15
C GLU A 30 -5.83 4.60 8.72
N VAL A 31 -6.32 3.86 7.71
CA VAL A 31 -6.23 4.26 6.29
C VAL A 31 -7.51 4.90 5.77
N LYS A 32 -8.63 4.78 6.48
CA LYS A 32 -9.94 5.29 6.07
C LYS A 32 -9.98 6.81 5.90
N GLY A 33 -9.33 7.56 6.79
CA GLY A 33 -9.29 9.03 6.68
C GLY A 33 -8.71 9.49 5.34
N VAL A 34 -7.72 8.76 4.82
CA VAL A 34 -7.08 9.08 3.55
C VAL A 34 -7.98 8.78 2.35
N LEU A 35 -8.90 7.81 2.45
CA LEU A 35 -9.88 7.54 1.38
C LEU A 35 -10.85 8.71 1.17
N GLU A 36 -11.17 9.44 2.23
CA GLU A 36 -12.04 10.63 2.15
C GLU A 36 -11.37 11.77 1.38
N LEU A 37 -10.03 11.77 1.33
CA LEU A 37 -9.26 12.77 0.60
C LEU A 37 -9.29 12.54 -0.91
N ILE A 38 -9.47 11.30 -1.38
CA ILE A 38 -9.49 10.96 -2.81
C ILE A 38 -10.64 11.70 -3.48
N LYS A 39 -10.39 12.43 -4.58
CA LYS A 39 -11.45 13.18 -5.27
C LYS A 39 -12.18 12.36 -6.32
N GLU A 40 -11.46 11.51 -7.07
CA GLU A 40 -12.06 10.67 -8.12
C GLU A 40 -12.82 9.47 -7.51
N PRO A 41 -14.16 9.40 -7.63
CA PRO A 41 -14.94 8.35 -6.98
C PRO A 41 -14.55 6.94 -7.41
N LYS A 42 -14.28 6.71 -8.70
CA LYS A 42 -13.92 5.37 -9.19
C LYS A 42 -12.58 4.89 -8.62
N LEU A 43 -11.64 5.83 -8.43
CA LEU A 43 -10.34 5.53 -7.86
C LEU A 43 -10.48 5.26 -6.36
N ARG A 44 -11.33 6.00 -5.65
CA ARG A 44 -11.66 5.73 -4.25
C ARG A 44 -12.23 4.33 -4.06
N ASP A 45 -13.21 3.94 -4.87
CA ASP A 45 -13.83 2.61 -4.82
C ASP A 45 -12.80 1.50 -5.08
N SER A 46 -11.90 1.72 -6.04
CA SER A 46 -10.80 0.78 -6.33
C SER A 46 -9.86 0.63 -5.14
N ILE A 47 -9.40 1.73 -4.54
CA ILE A 47 -8.50 1.70 -3.38
C ILE A 47 -9.18 1.04 -2.17
N GLU A 48 -10.47 1.31 -1.96
CA GLU A 48 -11.24 0.67 -0.88
C GLU A 48 -11.31 -0.86 -1.09
N SER A 49 -11.53 -1.32 -2.32
CA SER A 49 -11.48 -2.75 -2.65
C SER A 49 -10.10 -3.35 -2.39
N ASP A 50 -9.04 -2.70 -2.88
CA ASP A 50 -7.66 -3.16 -2.70
C ASP A 50 -7.28 -3.25 -1.20
N LEU A 51 -7.73 -2.28 -0.39
CA LEU A 51 -7.54 -2.32 1.06
C LEU A 51 -8.27 -3.49 1.70
N LYS A 52 -9.47 -3.86 1.22
CA LYS A 52 -10.28 -4.95 1.78
C LYS A 52 -9.58 -6.27 1.54
N GLU A 53 -9.15 -6.45 0.29
CA GLU A 53 -8.37 -7.61 -0.11
C GLU A 53 -7.02 -7.67 0.65
N LEU A 54 -6.35 -6.53 0.87
CA LEU A 54 -5.08 -6.50 1.61
C LEU A 54 -5.29 -6.88 3.08
N GLY A 55 -6.39 -6.44 3.70
CA GLY A 55 -6.79 -6.87 5.03
C GLY A 55 -7.03 -8.39 5.08
N MET A 56 -7.68 -8.97 4.08
CA MET A 56 -7.85 -10.44 4.00
C MET A 56 -6.51 -11.16 3.80
N ALA A 57 -5.61 -10.59 3.01
CA ALA A 57 -4.32 -11.19 2.69
C ALA A 57 -3.26 -11.03 3.79
N ARG A 58 -3.44 -10.08 4.72
CA ARG A 58 -2.42 -9.69 5.72
C ARG A 58 -1.87 -10.88 6.51
N ASP A 59 -2.77 -11.71 7.02
CA ASP A 59 -2.42 -12.81 7.93
C ASP A 59 -2.15 -14.12 7.16
N LEU A 60 -2.21 -14.09 5.82
CA LEU A 60 -1.93 -15.24 4.94
C LEU A 60 -0.46 -15.25 4.51
N PRO A 61 0.16 -16.41 4.24
CA PRO A 61 1.56 -16.51 3.81
C PRO A 61 1.72 -16.19 2.30
N VAL A 62 1.27 -14.98 1.88
CA VAL A 62 1.25 -14.51 0.48
C VAL A 62 2.05 -13.21 0.31
N PRO A 63 3.35 -13.19 0.66
CA PRO A 63 4.14 -11.95 0.75
C PRO A 63 4.17 -11.15 -0.55
N LYS A 64 4.28 -11.84 -1.68
CA LYS A 64 4.28 -11.23 -3.01
C LYS A 64 3.00 -10.42 -3.28
N ILE A 65 1.85 -10.98 -2.94
CA ILE A 65 0.54 -10.34 -3.15
C ILE A 65 0.42 -9.11 -2.26
N LYS A 66 0.75 -9.23 -0.97
CA LYS A 66 0.76 -8.10 -0.02
C LYS A 66 1.59 -6.92 -0.55
N ILE A 67 2.78 -7.20 -1.08
CA ILE A 67 3.68 -6.17 -1.63
C ILE A 67 3.08 -5.49 -2.86
N ILE A 68 2.55 -6.28 -3.80
CA ILE A 68 1.90 -5.76 -5.01
C ILE A 68 0.76 -4.82 -4.65
N MET A 69 -0.12 -5.26 -3.74
CA MET A 69 -1.28 -4.50 -3.32
C MET A 69 -0.90 -3.20 -2.62
N CYS A 70 0.08 -3.23 -1.72
CA CYS A 70 0.59 -2.00 -1.09
C CYS A 70 1.10 -1.01 -2.14
N GLY A 71 1.80 -1.49 -3.18
CA GLY A 71 2.26 -0.63 -4.27
C GLY A 71 1.12 -0.01 -5.08
N ILE A 72 0.10 -0.80 -5.42
CA ILE A 72 -1.08 -0.31 -6.14
C ILE A 72 -1.85 0.74 -5.33
N ILE A 73 -2.03 0.51 -4.03
CA ILE A 73 -2.73 1.44 -3.13
C ILE A 73 -1.97 2.77 -3.04
N VAL A 74 -0.65 2.73 -2.79
CA VAL A 74 0.17 3.96 -2.72
C VAL A 74 0.16 4.70 -4.06
N GLU A 75 0.30 3.97 -5.17
CA GLU A 75 0.32 4.60 -6.49
C GLU A 75 -1.01 5.28 -6.81
N SER A 76 -2.13 4.60 -6.57
CA SER A 76 -3.48 5.14 -6.78
C SER A 76 -3.75 6.37 -5.91
N LEU A 77 -3.31 6.33 -4.64
CA LEU A 77 -3.44 7.45 -3.72
C LEU A 77 -2.66 8.68 -4.18
N LEU A 78 -1.37 8.49 -4.50
CA LEU A 78 -0.54 9.60 -4.96
C LEU A 78 -0.98 10.12 -6.32
N LEU A 79 -1.47 9.24 -7.20
CA LEU A 79 -2.02 9.62 -8.49
C LEU A 79 -3.17 10.61 -8.30
N ASP A 80 -4.19 10.30 -7.48
CA ASP A 80 -5.32 11.23 -7.26
C ASP A 80 -4.83 12.60 -6.75
N ILE A 81 -3.98 12.60 -5.73
CA ILE A 81 -3.53 13.83 -5.06
C ILE A 81 -2.67 14.68 -6.00
N LEU A 82 -1.67 14.08 -6.64
CA LEU A 82 -0.75 14.79 -7.52
C LEU A 82 -1.45 15.26 -8.81
N ASN A 83 -2.43 14.50 -9.29
CA ASN A 83 -3.20 14.84 -10.49
C ASN A 83 -4.17 16.01 -10.29
N ARG A 84 -4.26 16.56 -9.06
CA ARG A 84 -4.93 17.86 -8.83
C ARG A 84 -4.15 19.01 -9.44
N ARG A 85 -2.84 18.84 -9.62
CA ARG A 85 -1.91 19.76 -10.28
C ARG A 85 -0.96 19.02 -11.21
N PRO A 86 -1.48 18.52 -12.34
CA PRO A 86 -0.68 17.75 -13.29
C PRO A 86 0.43 18.61 -13.90
N ASP A 87 0.26 19.93 -13.96
CA ASP A 87 1.27 20.89 -14.39
C ASP A 87 2.49 20.90 -13.46
N ILE A 88 2.28 20.92 -12.15
CA ILE A 88 3.36 20.85 -11.15
C ILE A 88 4.02 19.48 -11.21
N ALA A 89 3.23 18.39 -11.17
CA ALA A 89 3.74 17.03 -11.22
C ALA A 89 4.60 16.78 -12.48
N GLN A 90 4.22 17.34 -13.62
CA GLN A 90 4.96 17.24 -14.88
C GLN A 90 6.34 17.92 -14.82
N THR A 91 6.54 18.97 -14.02
CA THR A 91 7.84 19.67 -13.90
C THR A 91 8.95 18.80 -13.29
N TYR A 92 8.57 17.78 -12.52
CA TYR A 92 9.50 16.85 -11.88
C TYR A 92 9.85 15.64 -12.76
N LEU A 93 9.17 15.49 -13.89
CA LEU A 93 9.44 14.45 -14.87
C LEU A 93 10.50 14.94 -15.87
N GLN A 94 11.30 14.01 -16.39
CA GLN A 94 12.20 14.30 -17.51
C GLN A 94 11.38 14.65 -18.74
N ASN A 95 11.88 15.52 -19.63
CA ASN A 95 11.17 16.07 -20.80
C ASN A 95 10.45 15.04 -21.72
N HIS A 96 10.83 13.76 -21.66
CA HIS A 96 10.23 12.70 -22.46
C HIS A 96 9.12 11.92 -21.74
N ASN A 97 9.04 12.02 -20.41
CA ASN A 97 8.04 11.32 -19.61
C ASN A 97 6.81 12.19 -19.43
N LYS A 98 5.64 11.63 -19.71
CA LYS A 98 4.33 12.29 -19.59
C LYS A 98 3.61 11.86 -18.32
N TRP A 99 3.12 12.84 -17.58
CA TRP A 99 2.16 12.62 -16.52
C TRP A 99 0.76 12.31 -17.09
N PRO A 100 -0.03 11.42 -16.46
CA PRO A 100 0.36 10.49 -15.40
C PRO A 100 0.98 9.18 -15.90
N ASP A 101 0.75 8.82 -17.17
CA ASP A 101 0.99 7.47 -17.72
C ASP A 101 2.42 6.93 -17.59
N GLN A 102 3.42 7.81 -17.53
CA GLN A 102 4.84 7.45 -17.47
C GLN A 102 5.49 7.83 -16.12
N ALA A 103 4.71 8.24 -15.13
CA ALA A 103 5.21 8.47 -13.79
C ALA A 103 5.33 7.14 -13.03
N SER A 104 6.55 6.73 -12.70
CA SER A 104 6.75 5.58 -11.81
C SER A 104 6.39 5.95 -10.37
N LEU A 105 6.05 4.94 -9.56
CA LEU A 105 5.77 5.14 -8.13
C LEU A 105 6.93 5.85 -7.40
N ASP A 106 8.18 5.55 -7.77
CA ASP A 106 9.38 6.24 -7.26
C ASP A 106 9.34 7.76 -7.53
N LYS A 107 8.88 8.15 -8.73
CA LYS A 107 8.72 9.56 -9.08
C LYS A 107 7.55 10.19 -8.35
N MET A 108 6.43 9.49 -8.19
CA MET A 108 5.30 10.00 -7.41
C MET A 108 5.68 10.25 -5.95
N LEU A 109 6.40 9.31 -5.32
CA LEU A 109 6.91 9.45 -3.95
C LEU A 109 7.88 10.63 -3.83
N TYR A 110 8.76 10.80 -4.82
CA TYR A 110 9.67 11.94 -4.87
C TYR A 110 8.92 13.26 -4.95
N ILE A 111 7.93 13.39 -5.84
CA ILE A 111 7.12 14.61 -5.99
C ILE A 111 6.38 14.89 -4.69
N ALA A 112 5.68 13.89 -4.13
CA ALA A 112 4.95 14.02 -2.88
C ALA A 112 5.85 14.49 -1.72
N ASN A 113 7.09 14.01 -1.65
CA ASN A 113 8.05 14.47 -0.66
C ASN A 113 8.50 15.92 -0.91
N LYS A 114 8.80 16.30 -2.16
CA LYS A 114 9.20 17.67 -2.51
C LYS A 114 8.10 18.70 -2.26
N GLU A 115 6.86 18.28 -2.45
CA GLU A 115 5.67 19.09 -2.18
C GLU A 115 5.24 19.08 -0.70
N GLY A 116 5.97 18.37 0.17
CA GLY A 116 5.69 18.31 1.60
C GLY A 116 4.43 17.53 1.97
N LEU A 117 3.95 16.66 1.07
CA LEU A 117 2.77 15.82 1.26
C LEU A 117 3.09 14.54 2.04
N ILE A 118 4.34 14.09 2.00
CA ILE A 118 4.86 12.98 2.78
C ILE A 118 6.24 13.30 3.36
N THR A 119 6.57 12.69 4.51
CA THR A 119 7.93 12.79 5.05
C THR A 119 8.94 12.03 4.20
N GLU A 120 10.24 12.24 4.45
CA GLU A 120 11.27 11.56 3.68
C GLU A 120 11.09 10.04 3.79
N THR A 121 10.84 9.42 2.65
CA THR A 121 10.46 8.02 2.60
C THR A 121 11.69 7.15 2.83
N SER A 122 11.64 6.34 3.89
CA SER A 122 12.72 5.39 4.19
C SER A 122 12.98 4.44 3.00
N ASP A 123 14.17 3.83 2.97
CA ASP A 123 14.50 2.84 1.93
C ASP A 123 13.49 1.68 1.82
N ILE A 124 12.68 1.44 2.87
CA ILE A 124 11.58 0.46 2.87
C ILE A 124 10.48 0.84 1.89
N VAL A 125 10.18 2.13 1.74
CA VAL A 125 9.22 2.62 0.74
C VAL A 125 9.78 2.47 -0.67
N LYS A 126 11.11 2.56 -0.85
CA LYS A 126 11.77 2.25 -2.14
C LYS A 126 11.61 0.78 -2.52
N SER A 127 11.43 -0.12 -1.56
CA SER A 127 11.12 -1.55 -1.82
C SER A 127 9.74 -1.73 -2.48
N ILE A 128 8.81 -0.78 -2.30
CA ILE A 128 7.48 -0.79 -2.94
C ILE A 128 7.59 -0.39 -4.42
N LYS A 129 8.63 0.35 -4.82
CA LYS A 129 8.73 0.95 -6.17
C LYS A 129 8.70 -0.07 -7.31
N ASN A 130 9.22 -1.27 -7.08
CA ASN A 130 9.32 -2.34 -8.07
C ASN A 130 8.24 -3.41 -7.87
N HIS A 131 7.14 -3.10 -7.17
CA HIS A 131 6.08 -4.06 -6.89
C HIS A 131 5.51 -4.72 -8.17
N ARG A 132 5.42 -3.97 -9.27
CA ARG A 132 4.97 -4.51 -10.58
C ARG A 132 5.93 -5.52 -11.19
N ASP A 133 7.23 -5.36 -10.93
CA ASP A 133 8.24 -6.30 -11.43
C ASP A 133 8.11 -7.68 -10.78
N LEU A 134 7.48 -7.76 -9.59
CA LEU A 134 7.17 -9.04 -8.96
C LEU A 134 6.21 -9.86 -9.80
N VAL A 135 5.26 -9.24 -10.52
CA VAL A 135 4.30 -9.98 -11.37
C VAL A 135 5.00 -10.63 -12.57
N HIS A 136 6.07 -10.03 -13.09
CA HIS A 136 6.79 -10.53 -14.26
C HIS A 136 7.86 -11.56 -13.86
N PRO A 137 7.76 -12.85 -14.24
CA PRO A 137 8.65 -13.91 -13.73
C PRO A 137 10.14 -13.60 -13.91
N TYR A 138 10.52 -13.11 -15.09
CA TYR A 138 11.92 -12.76 -15.38
C TYR A 138 12.45 -11.57 -14.58
N ARG A 139 11.59 -10.63 -14.17
CA ARG A 139 12.03 -9.49 -13.35
C ARG A 139 11.99 -9.84 -11.86
N ALA A 140 11.03 -10.67 -11.47
CA ALA A 140 10.90 -11.21 -10.12
C ALA A 140 12.12 -12.04 -9.66
N VAL A 141 12.83 -12.71 -10.58
CA VAL A 141 14.09 -13.41 -10.25
C VAL A 141 15.31 -12.49 -10.18
N ASN A 142 15.22 -11.29 -10.76
CA ASN A 142 16.31 -10.33 -10.89
C ASN A 142 16.18 -9.13 -9.93
N THR A 143 15.17 -9.14 -9.05
CA THR A 143 15.02 -8.15 -7.99
C THR A 143 15.93 -8.50 -6.81
N ASN A 144 16.54 -7.48 -6.21
CA ASN A 144 17.34 -7.62 -4.98
C ASN A 144 16.48 -7.67 -3.70
N ILE A 145 15.15 -7.73 -3.84
CA ILE A 145 14.22 -7.75 -2.71
C ILE A 145 13.95 -9.21 -2.34
N ILE A 146 14.17 -9.54 -1.06
CA ILE A 146 13.73 -10.81 -0.47
C ILE A 146 12.21 -10.77 -0.36
N ILE A 147 11.53 -11.72 -1.00
CA ILE A 147 10.07 -11.79 -0.98
C ILE A 147 9.65 -12.78 0.12
N ASP A 148 9.54 -12.29 1.35
CA ASP A 148 9.13 -13.06 2.52
C ASP A 148 8.10 -12.30 3.38
N ASP A 149 7.56 -12.98 4.39
CA ASP A 149 6.54 -12.38 5.25
C ASP A 149 7.10 -11.17 6.01
N THR A 150 8.33 -11.21 6.48
CA THR A 150 8.98 -10.08 7.17
C THR A 150 8.98 -8.82 6.30
N THR A 151 9.40 -8.96 5.04
CA THR A 151 9.47 -7.86 4.07
C THR A 151 8.07 -7.35 3.74
N SER A 152 7.09 -8.25 3.61
CA SER A 152 5.71 -7.83 3.36
C SER A 152 5.09 -7.05 4.52
N HIS A 153 5.37 -7.42 5.77
CA HIS A 153 4.89 -6.67 6.95
C HIS A 153 5.56 -5.31 7.08
N ALA A 154 6.86 -5.22 6.75
CA ALA A 154 7.56 -3.94 6.69
C ALA A 154 6.93 -3.01 5.63
N ILE A 155 6.56 -3.56 4.47
CA ILE A 155 5.90 -2.82 3.39
C ILE A 155 4.48 -2.38 3.77
N ILE A 156 3.70 -3.22 4.45
CA ILE A 156 2.39 -2.84 5.00
C ILE A 156 2.56 -1.68 6.02
N SER A 157 3.59 -1.74 6.85
CA SER A 157 3.88 -0.67 7.81
C SER A 157 4.28 0.63 7.09
N ALA A 158 5.02 0.55 5.99
CA ALA A 158 5.37 1.69 5.17
C ALA A 158 4.14 2.32 4.49
N LEU A 159 3.18 1.51 4.01
CA LEU A 159 1.89 2.00 3.53
C LEU A 159 1.17 2.83 4.61
N ARG A 160 1.09 2.31 5.85
CA ARG A 160 0.46 3.04 6.97
C ARG A 160 1.14 4.38 7.25
N VAL A 161 2.47 4.42 7.19
CA VAL A 161 3.23 5.66 7.35
C VAL A 161 2.87 6.67 6.26
N ILE A 162 2.80 6.25 5.00
CA ILE A 162 2.41 7.10 3.87
C ILE A 162 0.99 7.64 4.07
N CYS A 163 0.03 6.78 4.42
CA CYS A 163 -1.34 7.19 4.70
C CYS A 163 -1.40 8.22 5.84
N ARG A 164 -0.73 7.96 6.96
CA ARG A 164 -0.66 8.89 8.09
C ARG A 164 -0.05 10.24 7.69
N ASP A 165 1.02 10.23 6.92
CA ASP A 165 1.69 11.45 6.50
C ASP A 165 0.80 12.28 5.57
N ILE A 166 0.07 11.63 4.65
CA ILE A 166 -0.91 12.30 3.78
C ILE A 166 -2.06 12.88 4.59
N GLN A 167 -2.59 12.14 5.56
CA GLN A 167 -3.62 12.65 6.46
C GLN A 167 -3.10 13.87 7.22
N LYS A 168 -1.90 13.79 7.78
CA LYS A 168 -1.27 14.92 8.46
C LYS A 168 -1.08 16.13 7.53
N ALA A 169 -0.63 15.91 6.30
CA ALA A 169 -0.50 16.96 5.31
C ALA A 169 -1.85 17.61 4.96
N ASN A 170 -2.93 16.84 4.92
CA ASN A 170 -4.28 17.38 4.80
C ASN A 170 -4.65 18.27 6.00
N ASP A 171 -4.46 17.75 7.22
CA ASP A 171 -4.81 18.44 8.46
C ASP A 171 -4.00 19.73 8.63
N ASP A 172 -2.73 19.72 8.19
CA ASP A 172 -1.83 20.88 8.17
C ASP A 172 -2.08 21.82 6.97
N GLY A 173 -3.08 21.55 6.11
CA GLY A 173 -3.46 22.39 4.97
C GLY A 173 -2.58 22.27 3.73
N LYS A 174 -1.55 21.42 3.74
CA LYS A 174 -0.57 21.26 2.64
C LYS A 174 -1.17 20.75 1.34
N ILE A 175 -2.17 19.87 1.42
CA ILE A 175 -2.88 19.41 0.21
C ILE A 175 -3.60 20.57 -0.47
N LYS A 176 -4.28 21.42 0.32
CA LYS A 176 -4.96 22.61 -0.21
C LYS A 176 -3.95 23.61 -0.79
N GLU A 177 -2.84 23.87 -0.09
CA GLU A 177 -1.75 24.70 -0.60
C GLU A 177 -1.23 24.16 -1.94
N TYR A 178 -1.03 22.85 -2.08
CA TYR A 178 -0.61 22.23 -3.33
C TYR A 178 -1.62 22.46 -4.46
N GLU A 179 -2.92 22.33 -4.20
CA GLU A 179 -3.98 22.58 -5.18
C GLU A 179 -3.99 24.03 -5.70
N GLU A 180 -3.67 24.99 -4.83
CA GLU A 180 -3.79 26.44 -5.10
C GLU A 180 -2.53 27.09 -5.75
N LYS A 181 -1.43 26.35 -5.91
CA LYS A 181 -0.12 26.88 -6.39
C LYS A 181 -0.08 27.56 -7.77
#